data_AF-A0A978UGQ1-F1
#
_entry.id   AF-A0A978UGQ1-F1
#
_cell.length_a   1.000
_cell.length_b   1.000
_cell.length_c   1.000
_cell.angle_alpha   90.00
_cell.angle_beta   90.00
_cell.angle_gamma   90.00
#
_symmetry.space_group_name_H-M   'P 1'
#
loop_
_entity.id
_entity.type
_entity.pdbx_description
1 polymer ?
#
loop_
_entity_poly.entity_id
_entity_poly.type
_entity_poly.pdbx_seq_one_letter_code
_entity_poly.pdbx_strand_id
1 'polypeptide(L)'
;MQTFLPFDFPPLKGNTNIIDTIEAKRHGYTVNESNVGNVTTSLHTYCHITQDDLQDSKSNGDTKQWQCMLNMKLLEGNLSTSSASQQADPIASSHENAAVFDIRNNCPFTVWAAAIPGGGRKLDRGQTWSINVKAGTTQARIWARTKCNFDGAGRGKCETGDCGGILQCQAYGQPPNTLAEYALNQFNNLDFIDISLVDGFNVPMEFSPTSGGCSKVIRCTADINGQCPNELRAPGGCNNPCTVFKTDQYCCNSGSCGPTRYSKFFKDRCPDAYSYPKDDATSTFTCPGGTNYKVIFCP
;
A
#
# COMPACT_ATOMS: atom_id res chain seq x y z
N MET A 1 -17.03 -39.62 -2.32
CA MET A 1 -16.23 -40.06 -3.49
C MET A 1 -17.07 -39.82 -4.73
N GLN A 2 -16.81 -38.73 -5.46
CA GLN A 2 -17.35 -38.52 -6.79
C GLN A 2 -16.18 -38.57 -7.76
N THR A 3 -16.27 -39.54 -8.66
CA THR A 3 -15.35 -39.91 -9.72
C THR A 3 -15.34 -38.84 -10.82
N PHE A 4 -14.17 -38.31 -11.15
CA PHE A 4 -13.95 -37.51 -12.35
C PHE A 4 -13.97 -38.41 -13.59
N LEU A 5 -14.72 -38.02 -14.62
CA LEU A 5 -14.61 -38.60 -15.96
C LEU A 5 -13.40 -37.97 -16.69
N PRO A 6 -12.67 -38.74 -17.52
CA PRO A 6 -11.55 -38.21 -18.29
C PRO A 6 -12.05 -37.38 -19.47
N PHE A 7 -11.48 -36.18 -19.65
CA PHE A 7 -11.61 -35.43 -20.90
C PHE A 7 -10.54 -35.95 -21.88
N ASP A 8 -10.98 -36.60 -22.95
CA ASP A 8 -10.14 -36.91 -24.10
C ASP A 8 -9.79 -35.63 -24.87
N PHE A 9 -8.49 -35.36 -25.03
CA PHE A 9 -7.98 -34.27 -25.88
C PHE A 9 -7.58 -34.82 -27.26
N PRO A 10 -7.92 -34.14 -28.37
CA PRO A 10 -7.35 -34.47 -29.67
C PRO A 10 -5.85 -34.09 -29.72
N PRO A 11 -5.02 -34.79 -30.52
CA PRO A 11 -3.60 -34.47 -30.62
C PRO A 11 -3.40 -33.18 -31.41
N LEU A 12 -2.83 -32.17 -30.78
CA LEU A 12 -2.41 -30.94 -31.45
C LEU A 12 -1.02 -31.13 -32.07
N LYS A 13 -0.95 -30.94 -33.40
CA LYS A 13 0.32 -30.79 -34.13
C LYS A 13 0.74 -29.32 -34.07
N GLY A 14 1.87 -29.03 -33.42
CA GLY A 14 2.52 -27.71 -33.43
C GLY A 14 2.98 -27.27 -32.04
N ASN A 15 4.22 -26.76 -31.94
CA ASN A 15 4.89 -26.30 -30.72
C ASN A 15 4.17 -25.09 -30.08
N THR A 16 3.09 -25.33 -29.35
CA THR A 16 2.49 -24.35 -28.44
C THR A 16 2.51 -24.94 -27.03
N ASN A 17 3.12 -24.21 -26.10
CA ASN A 17 3.31 -24.68 -24.73
C ASN A 17 1.94 -24.66 -24.02
N ILE A 18 1.56 -25.77 -23.39
CA ILE A 18 0.26 -25.95 -22.73
C ILE A 18 -0.01 -24.85 -21.68
N ILE A 19 1.03 -24.28 -21.09
CA ILE A 19 0.95 -23.24 -20.06
C ILE A 19 0.47 -21.89 -20.65
N ASP A 20 0.93 -21.53 -21.84
CA ASP A 20 0.61 -20.25 -22.48
C ASP A 20 -0.87 -20.16 -22.89
N THR A 21 -1.47 -21.30 -23.20
CA THR A 21 -2.90 -21.39 -23.55
C THR A 21 -3.79 -21.35 -22.31
N ILE A 22 -3.28 -21.83 -21.17
CA ILE A 22 -4.01 -21.87 -19.89
C ILE A 22 -4.10 -20.46 -19.27
N GLU A 23 -3.03 -19.67 -19.34
CA GLU A 23 -3.03 -18.29 -18.79
C GLU A 23 -3.92 -17.34 -19.59
N ALA A 24 -3.90 -17.40 -20.92
CA ALA A 24 -4.71 -16.52 -21.76
C ALA A 24 -6.22 -16.80 -21.63
N LYS A 25 -6.62 -18.08 -21.49
CA LYS A 25 -8.03 -18.44 -21.27
C LYS A 25 -8.52 -18.12 -19.85
N ARG A 26 -7.64 -18.12 -18.83
CA ARG A 26 -7.99 -17.78 -17.44
C ARG A 26 -8.36 -16.30 -17.26
N HIS A 27 -7.92 -15.44 -18.17
CA HIS A 27 -8.21 -14.00 -18.17
C HIS A 27 -9.13 -13.54 -19.32
N GLY A 28 -9.78 -14.47 -20.04
CA GLY A 28 -10.82 -14.15 -21.04
C GLY A 28 -10.32 -13.63 -22.39
N TYR A 29 -9.04 -13.80 -22.71
CA TYR A 29 -8.46 -13.35 -23.99
C TYR A 29 -8.53 -14.43 -25.07
N THR A 30 -8.86 -14.04 -26.30
CA THR A 30 -8.69 -14.86 -27.51
C THR A 30 -7.27 -14.67 -28.07
N VAL A 31 -6.46 -15.72 -28.05
CA VAL A 31 -5.09 -15.70 -28.63
C VAL A 31 -5.16 -16.11 -30.10
N ASN A 32 -4.70 -15.24 -31.00
CA ASN A 32 -4.38 -15.60 -32.37
C ASN A 32 -2.86 -15.71 -32.54
N GLU A 33 -2.40 -16.66 -33.35
CA GLU A 33 -1.00 -17.06 -33.53
C GLU A 33 -0.05 -15.91 -33.94
N SER A 34 -0.58 -14.78 -34.42
CA SER A 34 0.22 -13.63 -34.88
C SER A 34 0.81 -12.76 -33.75
N ASN A 35 0.40 -12.91 -32.49
CA ASN A 35 0.82 -12.00 -31.40
C ASN A 35 1.79 -12.61 -30.38
N VAL A 36 2.18 -13.88 -30.52
CA VAL A 36 3.04 -14.59 -29.54
C VAL A 36 4.47 -14.02 -29.48
N GLY A 37 5.00 -13.52 -30.61
CA GLY A 37 6.37 -12.97 -30.69
C GLY A 37 6.56 -11.58 -30.06
N ASN A 38 5.51 -10.76 -29.98
CA ASN A 38 5.59 -9.40 -29.42
C ASN A 38 5.47 -9.37 -27.89
N VAL A 39 4.82 -10.39 -27.30
CA VAL A 39 4.68 -10.50 -25.83
C VAL A 39 6.02 -10.90 -25.19
N THR A 40 6.78 -11.78 -25.86
CA THR A 40 8.04 -12.34 -25.35
C THR A 40 9.23 -11.37 -25.40
N THR A 41 9.28 -10.47 -26.39
CA THR A 41 10.32 -9.42 -26.53
C THR A 41 10.11 -8.24 -25.57
N SER A 42 8.85 -7.94 -25.22
CA SER A 42 8.49 -6.90 -24.25
C SER A 42 8.89 -7.26 -22.81
N LEU A 43 8.71 -8.52 -22.41
CA LEU A 43 9.06 -9.00 -21.06
C LEU A 43 10.57 -9.05 -20.77
N HIS A 44 11.40 -9.36 -21.77
CA HIS A 44 12.87 -9.42 -21.62
C HIS A 44 13.51 -8.05 -21.39
N THR A 45 13.02 -7.02 -22.08
CA THR A 45 13.63 -5.68 -22.05
C THR A 45 13.29 -4.92 -20.75
N TYR A 46 12.17 -5.24 -20.10
CA TYR A 46 11.67 -4.50 -18.94
C TYR A 46 11.91 -5.15 -17.57
N CYS A 47 12.18 -6.46 -17.52
CA CYS A 47 12.35 -7.17 -16.23
C CYS A 47 13.79 -7.61 -15.93
N HIS A 48 14.74 -7.51 -16.87
CA HIS A 48 16.12 -8.03 -16.73
C HIS A 48 16.17 -9.46 -16.15
N ILE A 49 15.32 -10.36 -16.62
CA ILE A 49 15.31 -11.78 -16.22
C ILE A 49 16.03 -12.57 -17.31
N THR A 50 17.04 -13.37 -16.96
CA THR A 50 17.76 -14.24 -17.90
C THR A 50 17.14 -15.65 -17.95
N GLN A 51 17.45 -16.45 -18.98
CA GLN A 51 16.96 -17.85 -19.05
C GLN A 51 17.45 -18.71 -17.87
N ASP A 52 18.59 -18.36 -17.29
CA ASP A 52 19.16 -19.04 -16.13
C ASP A 52 18.35 -18.75 -14.85
N ASP A 53 17.77 -17.54 -14.72
CA ASP A 53 16.89 -17.17 -13.59
C ASP A 53 15.57 -17.97 -13.55
N LEU A 54 15.09 -18.48 -14.68
CA LEU A 54 13.87 -19.27 -14.76
C LEU A 54 14.08 -20.72 -14.28
N GLN A 55 15.29 -21.25 -14.41
CA GLN A 55 15.61 -22.62 -13.95
C GLN A 55 15.74 -22.68 -12.43
N ASP A 56 16.24 -21.63 -11.79
CA ASP A 56 16.41 -21.56 -10.33
C ASP A 56 15.08 -21.35 -9.57
N SER A 57 14.02 -20.90 -10.25
CA SER A 57 12.68 -20.74 -9.67
C SER A 57 12.01 -22.06 -9.27
N LYS A 58 12.54 -23.21 -9.73
CA LYS A 58 12.03 -24.54 -9.37
C LYS A 58 12.63 -25.10 -8.08
N SER A 59 13.71 -24.51 -7.56
CA SER A 59 14.47 -25.08 -6.43
C SER A 59 14.24 -24.35 -5.11
N ASN A 60 13.95 -23.04 -5.13
CA ASN A 60 13.62 -22.28 -3.93
C ASN A 60 12.47 -21.33 -4.24
N GLY A 61 11.26 -21.68 -3.81
CA GLY A 61 10.13 -20.77 -3.90
C GLY A 61 10.38 -19.54 -3.03
N ASP A 62 10.76 -18.40 -3.63
CA ASP A 62 10.43 -17.07 -3.11
C ASP A 62 10.87 -15.87 -3.97
N THR A 63 10.13 -14.76 -3.77
CA THR A 63 10.47 -13.33 -3.99
C THR A 63 10.61 -12.71 -5.39
N LYS A 64 11.12 -13.35 -6.45
CA LYS A 64 11.34 -12.60 -7.73
C LYS A 64 10.08 -12.42 -8.61
N GLN A 65 9.06 -13.28 -8.50
CA GLN A 65 7.79 -13.13 -9.23
C GLN A 65 6.97 -11.91 -8.76
N TRP A 66 7.12 -11.52 -7.49
CA TRP A 66 6.38 -10.40 -6.89
C TRP A 66 6.83 -9.04 -7.45
N GLN A 67 8.12 -8.88 -7.76
CA GLN A 67 8.64 -7.65 -8.37
C GLN A 67 8.11 -7.44 -9.80
N CYS A 68 7.89 -8.54 -10.53
CA CYS A 68 7.38 -8.51 -11.91
C CYS A 68 5.89 -8.09 -11.95
N MET A 69 5.07 -8.59 -11.02
CA MET A 69 3.65 -8.21 -10.93
C MET A 69 3.44 -6.76 -10.50
N LEU A 70 4.35 -6.18 -9.70
CA LEU A 70 4.27 -4.79 -9.28
C LEU A 70 4.59 -3.81 -10.42
N ASN A 71 5.58 -4.13 -11.26
CA ASN A 71 6.01 -3.29 -12.37
C ASN A 71 5.02 -3.28 -13.56
N MET A 72 4.21 -4.33 -13.74
CA MET A 72 3.17 -4.40 -14.77
C MET A 72 1.98 -3.46 -14.52
N LYS A 73 1.70 -3.06 -13.27
CA LYS A 73 0.55 -2.20 -12.92
C LYS A 73 0.77 -0.70 -13.19
N LEU A 74 1.98 -0.26 -13.53
CA LEU A 74 2.28 1.15 -13.82
C LEU A 74 1.88 1.59 -15.25
N LEU A 75 1.45 0.69 -16.13
CA LEU A 75 1.10 0.99 -17.52
C LEU A 75 -0.41 1.05 -17.82
N GLU A 76 -1.29 0.67 -16.89
CA GLU A 76 -2.75 0.74 -17.11
C GLU A 76 -3.33 2.16 -16.99
N GLY A 77 -2.50 3.17 -16.67
CA GLY A 77 -2.90 4.57 -16.51
C GLY A 77 -2.99 5.39 -17.81
N ASN A 78 -2.61 4.85 -18.97
CA ASN A 78 -2.61 5.59 -20.23
C ASN A 78 -3.19 4.74 -21.36
N LEU A 79 -4.52 4.72 -21.52
CA LEU A 79 -5.21 4.49 -22.80
C LEU A 79 -6.65 4.98 -22.69
N SER A 80 -6.92 6.15 -23.28
CA SER A 80 -8.23 6.80 -23.32
C SER A 80 -9.20 6.13 -24.31
N THR A 81 -10.43 5.97 -23.82
CA THR A 81 -11.75 5.80 -24.45
C THR A 81 -11.88 5.90 -25.98
N SER A 82 -12.53 4.90 -26.58
CA SER A 82 -13.41 5.08 -27.75
C SER A 82 -14.77 4.39 -27.53
N SER A 83 -15.82 5.12 -27.87
CA SER A 83 -17.25 4.87 -27.76
C SER A 83 -17.79 3.49 -28.20
N ALA A 84 -18.69 2.90 -27.39
CA ALA A 84 -19.83 2.14 -27.87
C ALA A 84 -20.97 2.18 -26.83
N SER A 85 -22.13 2.66 -27.26
CA SER A 85 -23.40 2.67 -26.54
C SER A 85 -23.90 1.26 -26.27
N GLN A 86 -24.28 0.95 -25.02
CA GLN A 86 -25.25 -0.11 -24.76
C GLN A 86 -26.06 0.20 -23.49
N GLN A 87 -27.34 -0.12 -23.61
CA GLN A 87 -28.46 0.17 -22.73
C GLN A 87 -28.30 -0.44 -21.34
N ALA A 88 -28.89 0.25 -20.36
CA ALA A 88 -28.96 -0.16 -18.97
C ALA A 88 -29.90 -1.36 -18.79
N ASP A 89 -29.36 -2.46 -18.26
CA ASP A 89 -30.12 -3.47 -17.52
C ASP A 89 -29.82 -3.32 -16.02
N PRO A 90 -30.83 -3.32 -15.13
CA PRO A 90 -30.62 -3.15 -13.71
C PRO A 90 -30.35 -4.50 -13.01
N ILE A 91 -29.57 -4.41 -11.93
CA ILE A 91 -29.39 -5.38 -10.84
C ILE A 91 -28.43 -6.56 -11.10
N ALA A 92 -27.14 -6.25 -11.02
CA ALA A 92 -26.21 -7.05 -10.21
C ALA A 92 -25.35 -6.06 -9.42
N SER A 93 -25.81 -5.71 -8.21
CA SER A 93 -25.00 -5.03 -7.22
C SER A 93 -23.84 -5.98 -6.85
N SER A 94 -22.69 -5.83 -7.50
CA SER A 94 -21.45 -6.23 -6.85
C SER A 94 -21.41 -5.45 -5.55
N HIS A 95 -21.52 -6.15 -4.42
CA HIS A 95 -21.24 -5.54 -3.13
C HIS A 95 -19.79 -5.04 -3.18
N GLU A 96 -19.60 -3.79 -3.60
CA GLU A 96 -18.40 -3.01 -3.27
C GLU A 96 -18.45 -2.84 -1.76
N ASN A 97 -18.00 -3.84 -1.01
CA ASN A 97 -17.90 -3.72 0.44
C ASN A 97 -16.78 -2.72 0.72
N ALA A 98 -17.16 -1.44 0.77
CA ALA A 98 -16.32 -0.37 1.24
C ALA A 98 -15.91 -0.66 2.68
N ALA A 99 -14.63 -0.46 3.00
CA ALA A 99 -14.15 -0.51 4.36
C ALA A 99 -14.43 0.82 5.06
N VAL A 100 -14.87 0.76 6.31
CA VAL A 100 -15.03 1.93 7.18
C VAL A 100 -13.76 2.09 8.01
N PHE A 101 -13.19 3.29 8.01
CA PHE A 101 -12.08 3.66 8.88
C PHE A 101 -12.53 4.70 9.90
N ASP A 102 -12.49 4.34 11.18
CA ASP A 102 -12.74 5.25 12.30
C ASP A 102 -11.42 5.87 12.79
N ILE A 103 -11.20 7.13 12.43
CA ILE A 103 -9.99 7.88 12.77
C ILE A 103 -10.24 8.69 14.04
N ARG A 104 -9.56 8.34 15.13
CA ARG A 104 -9.80 8.93 16.46
C ARG A 104 -8.57 9.67 16.96
N ASN A 105 -8.77 10.87 17.51
CA ASN A 105 -7.74 11.58 18.24
C ASN A 105 -7.85 11.32 19.76
N ASN A 106 -6.90 10.59 20.35
CA ASN A 106 -6.76 10.45 21.80
C ASN A 106 -5.67 11.38 22.38
N CYS A 107 -4.92 12.08 21.53
CA CYS A 107 -3.84 12.96 21.96
C CYS A 107 -4.34 14.08 22.90
N PRO A 108 -3.49 14.56 23.82
CA PRO A 108 -3.82 15.69 24.68
C PRO A 108 -3.82 17.05 23.94
N PHE A 109 -3.75 17.04 22.61
CA PHE A 109 -3.73 18.21 21.73
C PHE A 109 -4.56 17.94 20.46
N THR A 110 -4.99 19.02 19.82
CA THR A 110 -5.67 18.96 18.52
C THR A 110 -4.73 18.42 17.44
N VAL A 111 -5.26 17.53 16.60
CA VAL A 111 -4.60 17.09 15.36
C VAL A 111 -5.50 17.41 14.17
N TRP A 112 -4.90 17.52 12.99
CA TRP A 112 -5.65 17.59 11.74
C TRP A 112 -5.42 16.28 11.01
N ALA A 113 -6.34 15.33 11.20
CA ALA A 113 -6.34 14.08 10.49
C ALA A 113 -6.32 14.33 8.99
N ALA A 114 -5.61 13.47 8.26
CA ALA A 114 -5.51 13.49 6.83
C ALA A 114 -5.62 12.06 6.30
N ALA A 115 -6.26 11.90 5.15
CA ALA A 115 -6.45 10.62 4.50
C ALA A 115 -6.40 10.81 2.98
N ILE A 116 -5.72 9.89 2.28
CA ILE A 116 -5.80 9.76 0.83
C ILE A 116 -6.11 8.31 0.49
N PRO A 117 -7.28 8.04 -0.12
CA PRO A 117 -8.40 8.98 -0.34
C PRO A 117 -9.08 9.39 1.00
N GLY A 118 -9.72 10.56 1.04
CA GLY A 118 -10.57 10.97 2.17
C GLY A 118 -10.54 12.46 2.53
N GLY A 119 -9.43 13.15 2.25
CA GLY A 119 -9.28 14.58 2.54
C GLY A 119 -8.66 14.83 3.91
N GLY A 120 -9.27 15.69 4.72
CA GLY A 120 -8.77 15.96 6.06
C GLY A 120 -9.76 16.65 6.99
N ARG A 121 -9.56 16.48 8.29
CA ARG A 121 -10.47 17.00 9.32
C ARG A 121 -9.73 17.38 10.58
N LYS A 122 -10.07 18.54 11.16
CA LYS A 122 -9.63 18.91 12.51
C LYS A 122 -10.30 17.98 13.52
N LEU A 123 -9.52 17.37 14.40
CA LEU A 123 -9.97 16.54 15.50
C LEU A 123 -9.38 17.04 16.81
N ASP A 124 -10.24 17.59 17.66
CA ASP A 124 -9.92 17.83 19.07
C ASP A 124 -9.89 16.50 19.84
N ARG A 125 -9.38 16.51 21.08
CA ARG A 125 -9.25 15.31 21.90
C ARG A 125 -10.61 14.61 22.06
N GLY A 126 -10.61 13.30 21.81
CA GLY A 126 -11.78 12.43 21.91
C GLY A 126 -12.71 12.44 20.70
N GLN A 127 -12.46 13.30 19.70
CA GLN A 127 -13.24 13.32 18.46
C GLN A 127 -12.82 12.19 17.51
N THR A 128 -13.79 11.74 16.72
CA THR A 128 -13.63 10.68 15.72
C THR A 128 -14.11 11.18 14.35
N TRP A 129 -13.45 10.73 13.29
CA TRP A 129 -13.82 10.92 11.90
C TRP A 129 -13.89 9.57 11.19
N SER A 130 -15.08 9.22 10.73
CA SER A 130 -15.28 8.01 9.92
C SER A 130 -15.17 8.36 8.44
N ILE A 131 -14.40 7.57 7.69
CA ILE A 131 -14.34 7.60 6.22
C ILE A 131 -14.74 6.25 5.66
N ASN A 132 -15.44 6.28 4.52
CA ASN A 132 -15.74 5.09 3.73
C ASN A 132 -14.76 5.03 2.57
N VAL A 133 -14.06 3.91 2.42
CA VAL A 133 -13.04 3.73 1.39
C VAL A 133 -13.40 2.52 0.55
N LYS A 134 -13.44 2.72 -0.78
CA LYS A 134 -13.88 1.69 -1.73
C LYS A 134 -12.95 0.48 -1.70
N ALA A 135 -13.51 -0.71 -1.87
CA ALA A 135 -12.73 -1.91 -2.16
C ALA A 135 -11.83 -1.68 -3.39
N GLY A 136 -10.64 -2.29 -3.40
CA GLY A 136 -9.67 -2.12 -4.49
C GLY A 136 -8.79 -0.87 -4.36
N THR A 137 -9.05 0.03 -3.40
CA THR A 137 -8.19 1.20 -3.14
C THR A 137 -6.75 0.75 -2.85
N THR A 138 -5.76 1.39 -3.47
CA THR A 138 -4.33 1.12 -3.27
C THR A 138 -3.56 2.40 -2.93
N GLN A 139 -2.33 2.25 -2.43
CA GLN A 139 -1.43 3.37 -2.09
C GLN A 139 -2.12 4.39 -1.18
N ALA A 140 -2.96 3.91 -0.27
CA ALA A 140 -3.74 4.78 0.59
C ALA A 140 -3.06 5.01 1.93
N ARG A 141 -3.26 6.21 2.48
CA ARG A 141 -2.57 6.67 3.69
C ARG A 141 -3.52 7.42 4.59
N ILE A 142 -3.41 7.18 5.90
CA ILE A 142 -4.00 8.01 6.96
C ILE A 142 -2.87 8.50 7.88
N TRP A 143 -2.86 9.79 8.22
CA TRP A 143 -1.86 10.35 9.13
C TRP A 143 -2.41 11.52 9.94
N ALA A 144 -1.70 11.87 11.03
CA ALA A 144 -1.97 13.07 11.81
C ALA A 144 -1.08 14.22 11.35
N ARG A 145 -1.66 15.41 11.25
CA ARG A 145 -0.93 16.68 11.09
C ARG A 145 -0.98 17.46 12.39
N THR A 146 0.10 18.17 12.72
CA THR A 146 0.23 18.89 13.98
C THR A 146 0.49 20.37 13.77
N LYS A 147 0.08 21.17 14.77
CA LYS A 147 0.21 22.65 14.81
C LYS A 147 -0.18 23.33 13.50
N CYS A 148 -1.36 22.99 12.98
CA CYS A 148 -1.85 23.59 11.76
C CYS A 148 -2.57 24.91 12.03
N ASN A 149 -2.52 25.80 11.05
CA ASN A 149 -3.36 26.98 10.98
C ASN A 149 -3.97 27.07 9.59
N PHE A 150 -5.30 27.15 9.50
CA PHE A 150 -6.05 27.25 8.25
C PHE A 150 -7.01 28.43 8.31
N ASP A 151 -7.18 29.11 7.18
CA ASP A 151 -8.23 30.11 6.98
C ASP A 151 -9.62 29.47 6.81
N GLY A 152 -10.66 30.29 6.69
CA GLY A 152 -12.04 29.83 6.48
C GLY A 152 -12.26 29.09 5.16
N ALA A 153 -11.34 29.19 4.20
CA ALA A 153 -11.36 28.43 2.95
C ALA A 153 -10.55 27.12 3.03
N GLY A 154 -9.99 26.80 4.19
CA GLY A 154 -9.18 25.61 4.41
C GLY A 154 -7.78 25.69 3.82
N ARG A 155 -7.23 26.89 3.58
CA ARG A 155 -5.84 27.09 3.14
C ARG A 155 -4.96 27.55 4.29
N GLY A 156 -3.71 27.10 4.34
CA GLY A 156 -2.88 27.31 5.50
C GLY A 156 -1.62 26.47 5.50
N LYS A 157 -1.17 26.05 6.69
CA LYS A 157 0.05 25.24 6.85
C LYS A 157 0.02 24.44 8.15
N CYS A 158 0.60 23.24 8.12
CA CYS A 158 0.94 22.44 9.29
C CYS A 158 2.45 22.39 9.56
N GLU A 159 2.86 22.17 10.81
CA GLU A 159 4.28 21.97 11.17
C GLU A 159 4.78 20.60 10.68
N THR A 160 3.95 19.55 10.84
CA THR A 160 4.25 18.18 10.38
C THR A 160 3.12 17.63 9.51
N GLY A 161 3.44 16.85 8.48
CA GLY A 161 2.45 16.16 7.66
C GLY A 161 1.63 17.06 6.72
N ASP A 162 2.07 18.31 6.49
CA ASP A 162 1.38 19.25 5.62
C ASP A 162 1.22 18.69 4.21
N CYS A 163 0.03 18.80 3.62
CA CYS A 163 -0.31 18.19 2.33
C CYS A 163 -0.50 19.23 1.22
N GLY A 164 0.37 20.24 1.18
CA GLY A 164 0.33 21.33 0.19
C GLY A 164 -0.47 22.54 0.67
N GLY A 165 -0.52 22.77 1.98
CA GLY A 165 -1.18 23.92 2.58
C GLY A 165 -2.70 23.91 2.50
N ILE A 166 -3.32 22.73 2.35
CA ILE A 166 -4.77 22.58 2.27
C ILE A 166 -5.30 21.65 3.37
N LEU A 167 -6.49 21.98 3.90
CA LEU A 167 -7.14 21.18 4.93
C LEU A 167 -7.58 19.81 4.38
N GLN A 168 -8.18 19.81 3.19
CA GLN A 168 -8.66 18.63 2.48
C GLN A 168 -7.56 18.06 1.59
N CYS A 169 -6.72 17.19 2.13
CA CYS A 169 -5.55 16.67 1.42
C CYS A 169 -5.90 15.97 0.09
N GLN A 170 -5.15 16.32 -0.95
CA GLN A 170 -5.20 15.71 -2.29
C GLN A 170 -3.86 15.09 -2.70
N ALA A 171 -2.80 15.31 -1.90
CA ALA A 171 -1.48 14.71 -2.05
C ALA A 171 -0.95 14.27 -0.68
N TYR A 172 0.06 13.38 -0.67
CA TYR A 172 0.67 12.92 0.58
C TYR A 172 1.29 14.08 1.38
N GLY A 173 1.34 13.88 2.71
CA GLY A 173 1.89 14.86 3.63
C GLY A 173 3.41 14.90 3.62
N GLN A 174 3.98 16.07 3.90
CA GLN A 174 5.42 16.25 4.07
C GLN A 174 5.92 15.58 5.36
N PRO A 175 7.02 14.80 5.31
CA PRO A 175 7.69 14.27 6.49
C PRO A 175 8.10 15.35 7.52
N PRO A 176 8.18 15.01 8.83
CA PRO A 176 7.89 13.70 9.38
C PRO A 176 6.39 13.48 9.63
N ASN A 177 5.88 12.30 9.28
CA ASN A 177 4.52 11.88 9.58
C ASN A 177 4.42 10.36 9.76
N THR A 178 3.88 9.93 10.91
CA THR A 178 3.56 8.52 11.13
C THR A 178 2.40 8.12 10.23
N LEU A 179 2.58 7.08 9.42
CA LEU A 179 1.59 6.66 8.42
C LEU A 179 0.88 5.37 8.85
N ALA A 180 -0.42 5.32 8.66
CA ALA A 180 -1.16 4.07 8.46
C ALA A 180 -1.34 3.89 6.95
N GLU A 181 -0.69 2.89 6.36
CA GLU A 181 -0.77 2.60 4.92
C GLU A 181 -1.65 1.37 4.70
N TYR A 182 -2.43 1.38 3.62
CA TYR A 182 -3.29 0.25 3.30
C TYR A 182 -3.59 0.11 1.80
N ALA A 183 -3.89 -1.13 1.42
CA ALA A 183 -4.44 -1.50 0.12
C ALA A 183 -5.55 -2.55 0.31
N LEU A 184 -6.76 -2.24 -0.15
CA LEU A 184 -7.98 -3.00 0.16
C LEU A 184 -8.34 -3.97 -0.95
N ASN A 185 -8.79 -5.17 -0.61
CA ASN A 185 -9.29 -6.20 -1.52
C ASN A 185 -8.30 -6.48 -2.67
N GLN A 186 -7.05 -6.75 -2.29
CA GLN A 186 -5.96 -7.07 -3.21
C GLN A 186 -5.94 -8.58 -3.51
N PHE A 187 -4.74 -9.15 -3.72
CA PHE A 187 -4.57 -10.56 -4.01
C PHE A 187 -5.27 -11.45 -2.97
N ASN A 188 -5.99 -12.49 -3.44
CA ASN A 188 -6.78 -13.41 -2.62
C ASN A 188 -7.85 -12.75 -1.74
N ASN A 189 -8.41 -11.60 -2.16
CA ASN A 189 -9.38 -10.83 -1.38
C ASN A 189 -8.83 -10.50 0.02
N LEU A 190 -7.56 -10.12 0.10
CA LEU A 190 -6.93 -9.67 1.33
C LEU A 190 -6.71 -8.16 1.30
N ASP A 191 -6.97 -7.54 2.44
CA ASP A 191 -6.53 -6.18 2.74
C ASP A 191 -5.09 -6.27 3.26
N PHE A 192 -4.20 -5.41 2.76
CA PHE A 192 -2.83 -5.25 3.24
C PHE A 192 -2.75 -3.95 4.03
N ILE A 193 -2.20 -4.02 5.23
CA ILE A 193 -2.15 -2.91 6.18
C ILE A 193 -0.80 -2.86 6.89
N ASP A 194 -0.35 -1.66 7.21
CA ASP A 194 0.87 -1.44 7.97
C ASP A 194 0.89 -0.05 8.65
N ILE A 195 1.77 0.09 9.66
CA ILE A 195 2.24 1.39 10.11
C ILE A 195 3.63 1.61 9.51
N SER A 196 3.87 2.79 8.95
CA SER A 196 5.14 3.11 8.31
C SER A 196 5.80 4.35 8.90
N LEU A 197 7.09 4.20 9.19
CA LEU A 197 8.00 5.24 9.67
C LEU A 197 9.07 5.57 8.62
N VAL A 198 8.87 5.14 7.37
CA VAL A 198 9.73 5.46 6.21
C VAL A 198 9.68 6.96 5.90
N ASP A 199 8.55 7.60 6.17
CA ASP A 199 8.37 9.06 6.11
C ASP A 199 8.50 9.72 7.50
N GLY A 200 9.10 9.03 8.47
CA GLY A 200 9.36 9.52 9.80
C GLY A 200 8.22 9.32 10.79
N PHE A 201 8.32 9.97 11.95
CA PHE A 201 7.38 9.87 13.06
C PHE A 201 7.04 11.26 13.59
N ASN A 202 5.77 11.50 13.88
CA ASN A 202 5.33 12.72 14.56
C ASN A 202 4.37 12.44 15.71
N VAL A 203 3.40 11.56 15.51
CA VAL A 203 2.36 11.22 16.50
C VAL A 203 2.29 9.70 16.68
N PRO A 204 2.22 9.19 17.93
CA PRO A 204 1.98 7.77 18.19
C PRO A 204 0.70 7.28 17.53
N MET A 205 0.69 6.03 17.07
CA MET A 205 -0.43 5.49 16.29
C MET A 205 -0.75 4.04 16.64
N GLU A 206 -2.04 3.72 16.67
CA GLU A 206 -2.57 2.37 16.53
C GLU A 206 -3.34 2.27 15.21
N PHE A 207 -3.13 1.18 14.48
CA PHE A 207 -3.94 0.80 13.34
C PHE A 207 -4.41 -0.64 13.56
N SER A 208 -5.72 -0.85 13.60
CA SER A 208 -6.29 -2.15 13.96
C SER A 208 -7.62 -2.40 13.27
N PRO A 209 -7.95 -3.66 12.94
CA PRO A 209 -9.26 -4.05 12.46
C PRO A 209 -10.31 -3.94 13.57
N THR A 210 -11.56 -3.70 13.17
CA THR A 210 -12.74 -3.64 14.04
C THR A 210 -13.81 -4.65 13.63
N SER A 211 -13.64 -5.35 12.50
CA SER A 211 -14.56 -6.37 12.01
C SER A 211 -13.81 -7.45 11.21
N GLY A 212 -14.54 -8.26 10.42
CA GLY A 212 -13.95 -9.16 9.43
C GLY A 212 -13.22 -10.39 9.99
N GLY A 213 -13.31 -10.66 11.29
CA GLY A 213 -12.60 -11.77 11.93
C GLY A 213 -11.08 -11.59 12.01
N CYS A 214 -10.58 -10.39 11.69
CA CYS A 214 -9.17 -10.04 11.84
C CYS A 214 -8.89 -9.47 13.23
N SER A 215 -7.78 -9.86 13.85
CA SER A 215 -7.42 -9.45 15.22
C SER A 215 -6.03 -8.81 15.32
N LYS A 216 -5.36 -8.55 14.19
CA LYS A 216 -4.01 -8.00 14.20
C LYS A 216 -4.02 -6.52 14.58
N VAL A 217 -3.51 -6.23 15.76
CA VAL A 217 -3.29 -4.87 16.27
C VAL A 217 -1.87 -4.44 15.95
N ILE A 218 -1.71 -3.30 15.25
CA ILE A 218 -0.41 -2.69 14.92
C ILE A 218 -0.27 -1.41 15.73
N ARG A 219 0.84 -1.26 16.45
CA ARG A 219 1.07 -0.11 17.34
C ARG A 219 2.47 0.43 17.21
N CYS A 220 2.58 1.75 17.19
CA CYS A 220 3.83 2.47 17.39
C CYS A 220 3.61 3.57 18.42
N THR A 221 3.93 3.27 19.68
CA THR A 221 3.60 4.09 20.84
C THR A 221 4.79 4.59 21.64
N ALA A 222 6.01 4.22 21.24
CA ALA A 222 7.22 4.69 21.87
C ALA A 222 7.40 6.22 21.73
N ASP A 223 8.12 6.82 22.67
CA ASP A 223 8.54 8.22 22.60
C ASP A 223 9.70 8.41 21.61
N ILE A 224 9.40 8.23 20.32
CA ILE A 224 10.37 8.43 19.23
C ILE A 224 10.82 9.89 19.16
N ASN A 225 9.93 10.85 19.40
CA ASN A 225 10.26 12.29 19.33
C ASN A 225 11.25 12.71 20.41
N GLY A 226 11.03 12.29 21.66
CA GLY A 226 11.94 12.58 22.77
C GLY A 226 13.30 11.91 22.58
N GLN A 227 13.32 10.69 22.04
CA GLN A 227 14.52 9.88 21.85
C GLN A 227 15.18 10.03 20.48
N CYS A 228 14.65 10.90 19.62
CA CYS A 228 15.11 11.04 18.24
C CYS A 228 16.61 11.34 18.16
N PRO A 229 17.38 10.61 17.34
CA PRO A 229 18.77 10.95 17.05
C PRO A 229 18.89 12.38 16.53
N ASN A 230 19.92 13.11 16.94
CA ASN A 230 20.04 14.54 16.64
C ASN A 230 20.04 14.82 15.14
N GLU A 231 20.61 13.93 14.33
CA GLU A 231 20.67 14.04 12.88
C GLU A 231 19.31 13.88 12.19
N LEU A 232 18.33 13.29 12.89
CA LEU A 232 16.99 13.03 12.39
C LEU A 232 15.92 13.95 12.98
N ARG A 233 16.27 14.76 13.98
CA ARG A 233 15.32 15.67 14.64
C ARG A 233 14.76 16.69 13.65
N ALA A 234 13.44 16.86 13.70
CA ALA A 234 12.73 17.89 12.95
C ALA A 234 11.72 18.60 13.87
N PRO A 235 11.24 19.80 13.51
CA PRO A 235 10.16 20.44 14.24
C PRO A 235 8.94 19.52 14.35
N GLY A 236 8.54 19.20 15.58
CA GLY A 236 7.36 18.38 15.86
C GLY A 236 7.50 16.88 15.57
N GLY A 237 8.68 16.38 15.19
CA GLY A 237 8.85 14.97 14.83
C GLY A 237 10.30 14.48 14.72
N CYS A 238 10.43 13.25 14.21
CA CYS A 238 11.68 12.59 13.91
C CYS A 238 11.64 12.08 12.45
N ASN A 239 12.48 12.62 11.58
CA ASN A 239 12.55 12.20 10.18
C ASN A 239 13.17 10.80 10.05
N ASN A 240 12.81 10.10 8.99
CA ASN A 240 13.56 8.93 8.56
C ASN A 240 14.90 9.34 7.93
N PRO A 241 15.97 8.52 8.03
CA PRO A 241 17.23 8.80 7.34
C PRO A 241 17.09 8.97 5.82
N CYS A 242 16.13 8.34 5.15
CA CYS A 242 15.92 8.58 3.71
C CYS A 242 15.57 10.04 3.43
N THR A 243 14.62 10.61 4.21
CA THR A 243 14.21 12.01 4.10
C THR A 243 15.38 12.97 4.28
N VAL A 244 16.28 12.68 5.22
CA VAL A 244 17.40 13.56 5.58
C VAL A 244 18.58 13.41 4.61
N PHE A 245 19.05 12.19 4.39
CA PHE A 245 20.30 11.92 3.69
C PHE A 245 20.12 11.69 2.20
N LYS A 246 18.92 11.26 1.75
CA LYS A 246 18.58 11.05 0.34
C LYS A 246 19.56 10.16 -0.42
N THR A 247 20.11 9.15 0.24
CA THR A 247 21.02 8.16 -0.36
C THR A 247 20.31 6.83 -0.55
N ASP A 248 20.76 6.04 -1.53
CA ASP A 248 20.20 4.71 -1.80
C ASP A 248 20.34 3.73 -0.62
N GLN A 249 21.34 3.93 0.24
CA GLN A 249 21.48 3.18 1.49
C GLN A 249 20.22 3.26 2.37
N TYR A 250 19.55 4.43 2.39
CA TYR A 250 18.37 4.66 3.22
C TYR A 250 17.06 4.64 2.43
N CYS A 251 17.09 5.08 1.17
CA CYS A 251 15.91 5.21 0.32
C CYS A 251 15.64 3.99 -0.56
N CYS A 252 16.58 3.05 -0.69
CA CYS A 252 16.39 1.80 -1.42
C CYS A 252 15.98 1.96 -2.91
N ASN A 253 16.28 3.08 -3.57
CA ASN A 253 15.89 3.29 -4.97
C ASN A 253 16.62 2.34 -5.94
N SER A 254 17.84 1.93 -5.58
CA SER A 254 18.65 1.02 -6.36
C SER A 254 19.44 0.07 -5.44
N GLY A 255 19.86 -1.07 -5.99
CA GLY A 255 20.70 -2.04 -5.28
C GLY A 255 20.01 -2.80 -4.13
N SER A 256 20.84 -3.49 -3.36
CA SER A 256 20.42 -4.11 -2.11
C SER A 256 20.36 -3.06 -1.01
N CYS A 257 19.27 -3.06 -0.25
CA CYS A 257 19.15 -2.23 0.94
C CYS A 257 18.73 -3.11 2.11
N GLY A 258 19.05 -2.68 3.32
CA GLY A 258 18.78 -3.42 4.53
C GLY A 258 18.83 -2.53 5.76
N PRO A 259 18.71 -3.12 6.95
CA PRO A 259 18.67 -2.37 8.19
C PRO A 259 19.93 -1.53 8.42
N THR A 260 19.75 -0.26 8.78
CA THR A 260 20.82 0.68 9.14
C THR A 260 20.75 1.00 10.64
N ARG A 261 21.76 1.71 11.16
CA ARG A 261 21.72 2.19 12.56
C ARG A 261 20.46 3.03 12.85
N TYR A 262 20.02 3.80 11.86
CA TYR A 262 18.88 4.71 12.00
C TYR A 262 17.54 3.99 11.83
N SER A 263 17.43 3.04 10.89
CA SER A 263 16.18 2.26 10.80
C SER A 263 16.00 1.34 12.01
N LYS A 264 17.08 0.76 12.54
CA LYS A 264 17.05 0.00 13.81
C LYS A 264 16.54 0.84 14.98
N PHE A 265 16.89 2.13 15.07
CA PHE A 265 16.35 3.02 16.09
C PHE A 265 14.81 3.05 16.10
N PHE A 266 14.18 3.15 14.92
CA PHE A 266 12.73 3.09 14.76
C PHE A 266 12.19 1.68 15.03
N LYS A 267 12.84 0.65 14.49
CA LYS A 267 12.39 -0.74 14.58
C LYS A 267 12.39 -1.28 16.01
N ASP A 268 13.43 -0.96 16.79
CA ASP A 268 13.54 -1.37 18.19
C ASP A 268 12.42 -0.76 19.05
N ARG A 269 11.88 0.39 18.63
CA ARG A 269 10.82 1.14 19.33
C ARG A 269 9.42 0.79 18.85
N CYS A 270 9.28 0.44 17.58
CA CYS A 270 8.04 0.05 16.94
C CYS A 270 8.28 -1.19 16.07
N PRO A 271 8.34 -2.40 16.67
CA PRO A 271 8.72 -3.62 15.97
C PRO A 271 7.78 -4.01 14.83
N ASP A 272 6.49 -3.70 14.96
CA ASP A 272 5.48 -3.97 13.93
C ASP A 272 5.46 -2.93 12.79
N ALA A 273 6.25 -1.85 12.85
CA ALA A 273 6.20 -0.78 11.86
C ALA A 273 7.36 -0.88 10.83
N TYR A 274 7.11 -0.43 9.61
CA TYR A 274 8.16 -0.25 8.62
C TYR A 274 9.17 0.79 9.09
N SER A 275 10.44 0.39 9.15
CA SER A 275 11.54 1.28 9.54
C SER A 275 12.42 1.73 8.37
N TYR A 276 12.36 1.01 7.25
CA TYR A 276 13.01 1.32 5.97
C TYR A 276 12.20 0.69 4.82
N PRO A 277 12.41 1.08 3.55
CA PRO A 277 11.51 0.71 2.44
C PRO A 277 11.35 -0.78 2.12
N LYS A 278 12.28 -1.66 2.52
CA LYS A 278 12.22 -3.12 2.26
C LYS A 278 12.10 -3.93 3.56
N ASP A 279 11.35 -3.41 4.53
CA ASP A 279 11.11 -4.02 5.85
C ASP A 279 9.83 -4.89 5.86
N ASP A 280 9.50 -5.52 4.72
CA ASP A 280 8.21 -6.17 4.50
C ASP A 280 7.94 -7.36 5.44
N ALA A 281 8.97 -8.16 5.68
CA ALA A 281 8.87 -9.45 6.37
C ALA A 281 8.30 -9.36 7.80
N THR A 282 8.39 -8.18 8.43
CA THR A 282 7.93 -7.98 9.82
C THR A 282 6.94 -6.84 9.99
N SER A 283 6.52 -6.21 8.88
CA SER A 283 5.77 -4.95 8.94
C SER A 283 4.49 -4.97 8.10
N THR A 284 4.35 -5.90 7.17
CA THR A 284 3.11 -6.10 6.39
C THR A 284 2.18 -7.06 7.12
N PHE A 285 0.94 -6.64 7.30
CA PHE A 285 -0.11 -7.48 7.86
C PHE A 285 -1.30 -7.58 6.92
N THR A 286 -2.05 -8.67 7.04
CA THR A 286 -3.21 -8.92 6.19
C THR A 286 -4.47 -9.18 7.02
N CYS A 287 -5.60 -8.76 6.47
CA CYS A 287 -6.93 -9.09 6.96
C CYS A 287 -7.82 -9.53 5.79
N PRO A 288 -8.92 -10.26 6.03
CA PRO A 288 -9.90 -10.56 4.99
C PRO A 288 -10.49 -9.28 4.38
N GLY A 289 -10.70 -9.27 3.07
CA GLY A 289 -11.26 -8.14 2.34
C GLY A 289 -12.63 -7.74 2.87
N GLY A 290 -12.86 -6.43 2.98
CA GLY A 290 -14.08 -5.86 3.57
C GLY A 290 -14.02 -5.75 5.10
N THR A 291 -12.82 -5.88 5.68
CA THR A 291 -12.59 -5.58 7.09
C THR A 291 -12.73 -4.07 7.32
N ASN A 292 -13.35 -3.68 8.43
CA ASN A 292 -13.37 -2.31 8.92
C ASN A 292 -12.19 -2.09 9.86
N TYR A 293 -11.79 -0.83 10.02
CA TYR A 293 -10.60 -0.45 10.75
C TYR A 293 -10.82 0.74 11.64
N LYS A 294 -9.90 0.90 12.60
CA LYS A 294 -9.71 2.12 13.37
C LYS A 294 -8.25 2.56 13.29
N VAL A 295 -8.05 3.86 13.23
CA VAL A 295 -6.75 4.52 13.38
C VAL A 295 -6.84 5.44 14.58
N ILE A 296 -6.02 5.19 15.60
CA ILE A 296 -6.04 5.98 16.83
C ILE A 296 -4.72 6.73 16.95
N PHE A 297 -4.79 8.06 17.01
CA PHE A 297 -3.65 8.91 17.34
C PHE A 297 -3.49 8.99 18.86
N CYS A 298 -2.28 8.75 19.37
CA CYS A 298 -1.99 8.61 20.80
C CYS A 298 -2.86 7.55 21.51
N PRO A 299 -2.81 6.28 21.06
CA PRO A 299 -3.64 5.20 21.62
C PRO A 299 -3.39 4.97 23.11
#